data_AF-A0A5B9DQS3-F1
#
_entry.id   AF-A0A5B9DQS3-F1
#
_cell.length_a   1.000
_cell.length_b   1.000
_cell.length_c   1.000
_cell.angle_alpha   90.00
_cell.angle_beta   90.00
_cell.angle_gamma   90.00
#
_symmetry.space_group_name_H-M   'P 1'
#
loop_
_entity.id
_entity.type
_entity.pdbx_description
1 polymer ?
#
loop_
_entity_poly.entity_id
_entity_poly.type
_entity_poly.pdbx_seq_one_letter_code
_entity_poly.pdbx_strand_id
1 'polypeptide(L)'
;MALAFDRSAFFAFDKPAGEPCRNLDADHACTIHARLGAEGFRGCMQFDCLGAGQRATALFPDPGHTSELFDAFARMRRVHQLLELLVEAERLDLDADQRRHCGRLVARLSADWSREAFAALDLEALSGEVMGFLTGLRALAQGR
;
A
#
# COMPACT_ATOMS: atom_id res chain seq x y z
N MET A 1 -1.24 -10.83 -6.64
CA MET A 1 -1.63 -10.62 -5.25
C MET A 1 -3.10 -10.89 -5.21
N ALA A 2 -3.53 -11.71 -4.27
CA ALA A 2 -4.93 -12.07 -4.14
C ALA A 2 -5.39 -11.65 -2.75
N LEU A 3 -5.66 -10.35 -2.57
CA LEU A 3 -6.18 -9.84 -1.31
C LEU A 3 -7.49 -10.54 -0.96
N ALA A 4 -7.64 -10.97 0.28
CA ALA A 4 -8.90 -11.56 0.71
C ALA A 4 -10.02 -10.53 0.68
N PHE A 5 -11.24 -11.00 0.47
CA PHE A 5 -12.45 -10.24 0.75
C PHE A 5 -13.59 -11.18 1.12
N ASP A 6 -14.43 -10.75 2.04
CA ASP A 6 -15.62 -11.48 2.45
C ASP A 6 -16.83 -10.95 1.67
N ARG A 7 -17.80 -11.85 1.45
CA ARG A 7 -19.06 -11.50 0.82
C ARG A 7 -19.76 -10.42 1.63
N SER A 8 -20.11 -9.32 0.96
CA SER A 8 -20.64 -8.11 1.58
C SER A 8 -21.38 -7.24 0.55
N ALA A 9 -21.82 -6.05 0.96
CA ALA A 9 -22.36 -5.05 0.03
C ALA A 9 -21.33 -4.55 -1.02
N PHE A 10 -20.06 -4.91 -0.87
CA PHE A 10 -18.96 -4.52 -1.75
C PHE A 10 -18.41 -5.66 -2.61
N PHE A 11 -18.69 -6.92 -2.25
CA PHE A 11 -18.20 -8.12 -2.92
C PHE A 11 -19.27 -9.22 -2.97
N ALA A 12 -19.56 -9.73 -4.16
CA ALA A 12 -20.63 -10.72 -4.37
C ALA A 12 -20.32 -12.13 -3.81
N PHE A 13 -19.06 -12.43 -3.49
CA PHE A 13 -18.63 -13.73 -2.97
C PHE A 13 -17.41 -13.59 -2.05
N ASP A 14 -17.15 -14.62 -1.25
CA ASP A 14 -15.96 -14.76 -0.42
C ASP A 14 -14.76 -15.21 -1.28
N LYS A 15 -13.62 -14.56 -1.09
CA LYS A 15 -12.37 -14.92 -1.76
C LYS A 15 -11.24 -14.96 -0.73
N PRO A 16 -10.62 -16.13 -0.48
CA PRO A 16 -9.54 -16.23 0.48
C PRO A 16 -8.30 -15.46 0.00
N ALA A 17 -7.38 -15.23 0.93
CA ALA A 17 -6.07 -14.66 0.62
C ALA A 17 -5.27 -15.65 -0.24
N GLY A 18 -4.48 -15.13 -1.18
CA GLY A 18 -3.61 -15.96 -2.02
C GLY A 18 -4.29 -16.54 -3.26
N GLU A 19 -5.63 -16.61 -3.30
CA GLU A 19 -6.35 -17.10 -4.48
C GLU A 19 -6.77 -16.01 -5.48
N PRO A 20 -6.44 -16.15 -6.78
CA PRO A 20 -6.85 -15.18 -7.80
C PRO A 20 -8.37 -15.07 -7.84
N CYS A 21 -8.86 -13.86 -8.16
CA CYS A 21 -10.30 -13.67 -8.33
C CYS A 21 -10.78 -14.52 -9.52
N ARG A 22 -11.86 -15.28 -9.34
CA ARG A 22 -12.44 -16.14 -10.40
C ARG A 22 -12.88 -15.39 -11.66
N ASN A 23 -12.95 -14.07 -11.60
CA ASN A 23 -13.28 -13.21 -12.73
C ASN A 23 -12.03 -12.79 -13.55
N LEU A 24 -10.83 -13.25 -13.18
CA LEU A 24 -9.60 -13.04 -13.94
C LEU A 24 -9.47 -14.10 -15.04
N ASP A 25 -8.96 -13.70 -16.21
CA ASP A 25 -8.56 -14.61 -17.27
C ASP A 25 -7.10 -15.08 -17.13
N ALA A 26 -6.61 -15.81 -18.13
CA ALA A 26 -5.24 -16.34 -18.18
C ALA A 26 -4.17 -15.24 -18.26
N ASP A 27 -4.52 -14.05 -18.75
CA ASP A 27 -3.65 -12.88 -18.85
C ASP A 27 -3.76 -11.97 -17.61
N HIS A 28 -4.42 -12.46 -16.55
CA HIS A 28 -4.70 -11.73 -15.31
C HIS A 28 -5.55 -10.46 -15.49
N ALA A 29 -6.29 -10.35 -16.60
CA ALA A 29 -7.23 -9.27 -16.83
C ALA A 29 -8.61 -9.60 -16.25
N CYS A 30 -9.29 -8.59 -15.69
CA CYS A 30 -10.63 -8.77 -15.15
C CYS A 30 -11.68 -8.78 -16.26
N THR A 31 -12.25 -9.94 -16.53
CA THR A 31 -13.27 -10.18 -17.59
C THR A 31 -14.59 -9.43 -17.36
N ILE A 32 -14.77 -8.83 -16.18
CA ILE A 32 -15.97 -8.09 -15.79
C ILE A 32 -15.68 -6.63 -15.44
N HIS A 33 -14.48 -6.11 -15.72
CA HIS A 33 -14.04 -4.80 -15.22
C HIS A 33 -15.04 -3.67 -15.52
N ALA A 34 -15.55 -3.60 -16.75
CA ALA A 34 -16.53 -2.60 -17.18
C ALA A 34 -17.90 -2.70 -16.49
N ARG A 35 -18.20 -3.83 -15.84
CA ARG A 35 -19.49 -4.13 -15.18
C ARG A 35 -19.35 -4.43 -13.68
N LEU A 36 -18.20 -4.12 -13.06
CA LEU A 36 -17.94 -4.40 -11.64
C LEU A 36 -19.06 -3.90 -10.71
N GLY A 37 -19.58 -2.69 -10.96
CA GLY A 37 -20.68 -2.12 -10.16
C GLY A 37 -21.97 -2.95 -10.24
N ALA A 38 -22.37 -3.36 -11.45
CA ALA A 38 -23.57 -4.16 -11.68
C ALA A 38 -23.43 -5.59 -11.11
N GLU A 39 -22.21 -6.13 -11.12
CA GLU A 39 -21.88 -7.48 -10.64
C GLU A 39 -21.60 -7.55 -9.13
N GLY A 40 -21.72 -6.44 -8.40
CA GLY A 40 -21.53 -6.42 -6.94
C GLY A 40 -20.08 -6.34 -6.47
N PHE A 41 -19.18 -5.73 -7.25
CA PHE A 41 -17.75 -5.54 -6.96
C PHE A 41 -17.38 -4.06 -6.76
N ARG A 42 -18.21 -3.30 -6.06
CA ARG A 42 -17.91 -1.90 -5.71
C ARG A 42 -16.61 -1.78 -4.91
N GLY A 43 -16.26 -2.80 -4.13
CA GLY A 43 -14.97 -2.86 -3.43
C GLY A 43 -13.77 -2.85 -4.37
N CYS A 44 -13.86 -3.51 -5.54
CA CYS A 44 -12.81 -3.45 -6.57
C CYS A 44 -12.67 -2.05 -7.19
N MET A 45 -13.77 -1.29 -7.29
CA MET A 45 -13.74 0.07 -7.83
C MET A 45 -13.16 1.09 -6.85
N GLN A 46 -13.34 0.87 -5.55
CA GLN A 46 -12.84 1.76 -4.49
C GLN A 46 -11.45 1.37 -4.01
N PHE A 47 -10.95 0.21 -4.42
CA PHE A 47 -9.64 -0.25 -4.02
C PHE A 47 -8.56 0.69 -4.55
N ASP A 48 -7.84 1.32 -3.63
CA ASP A 48 -6.63 2.06 -3.94
C ASP A 48 -5.42 1.39 -3.27
N CYS A 49 -4.32 1.31 -4.02
CA CYS A 49 -3.03 0.87 -3.51
C CYS A 49 -2.07 2.03 -3.26
N LEU A 50 -2.53 3.29 -3.42
CA LEU A 50 -1.79 4.53 -3.21
C LEU A 50 -0.53 4.62 -4.09
N GLY A 51 -0.49 3.89 -5.21
CA GLY A 51 0.68 3.76 -6.09
C GLY A 51 1.64 2.62 -5.73
N ALA A 52 1.37 1.82 -4.69
CA ALA A 52 2.23 0.69 -4.33
C ALA A 52 2.35 -0.36 -5.45
N GLY A 53 1.30 -0.53 -6.26
CA GLY A 53 1.29 -1.47 -7.39
C GLY A 53 2.39 -1.15 -8.39
N GLN A 54 2.47 0.12 -8.83
CA GLN A 54 3.45 0.55 -9.83
C GLN A 54 4.90 0.37 -9.35
N ARG A 55 5.18 0.66 -8.07
CA ARG A 55 6.53 0.53 -7.50
C ARG A 55 6.90 -0.93 -7.30
N ALA A 56 5.95 -1.76 -6.85
CA ALA A 56 6.19 -3.19 -6.72
C ALA A 56 6.46 -3.83 -8.08
N THR A 57 5.68 -3.52 -9.12
CA THR A 57 5.93 -4.06 -10.47
C THR A 57 7.23 -3.55 -11.08
N ALA A 58 7.64 -2.31 -10.79
CA ALA A 58 8.92 -1.77 -11.26
C ALA A 58 10.13 -2.51 -10.66
N LEU A 59 9.97 -3.14 -9.48
CA LEU A 59 10.99 -4.02 -8.93
C LEU A 59 11.13 -5.30 -9.76
N PHE A 60 10.08 -5.79 -10.42
CA PHE A 60 10.06 -7.06 -11.16
C PHE A 60 9.65 -6.88 -12.64
N PRO A 61 10.51 -6.26 -13.48
CA PRO A 61 10.22 -6.04 -14.90
C PRO A 61 10.07 -7.33 -15.74
N ASP A 62 10.65 -8.44 -15.28
CA ASP A 62 10.66 -9.70 -16.03
C ASP A 62 9.58 -10.68 -15.52
N PRO A 63 8.94 -11.45 -16.42
CA PRO A 63 8.03 -12.51 -16.01
C PRO A 63 8.80 -13.63 -15.28
N GLY A 64 8.20 -14.19 -14.22
CA GLY A 64 8.75 -15.35 -13.50
C GLY A 64 8.85 -15.22 -11.98
N HIS A 65 8.58 -14.04 -11.42
CA HIS A 65 8.72 -13.75 -9.98
C HIS A 65 7.37 -13.48 -9.29
N THR A 66 6.34 -14.24 -9.65
CA THR A 66 4.97 -13.95 -9.22
C THR A 66 4.80 -13.98 -7.70
N SER A 67 5.48 -14.89 -7.00
CA SER A 67 5.42 -14.97 -5.54
C SER A 67 6.10 -13.77 -4.89
N GLU A 68 7.33 -13.48 -5.31
CA GLU A 68 8.16 -12.39 -4.77
C GLU A 68 7.54 -11.02 -5.06
N LEU A 69 6.91 -10.85 -6.23
CA LEU A 69 6.14 -9.66 -6.57
C LEU A 69 4.96 -9.47 -5.61
N PHE A 70 4.28 -10.54 -5.20
CA PHE A 70 3.13 -10.45 -4.30
C PHE A 70 3.58 -10.04 -2.89
N ASP A 71 4.66 -10.65 -2.40
CA ASP A 71 5.26 -10.28 -1.12
C ASP A 71 5.77 -8.84 -1.13
N ALA A 72 6.45 -8.44 -2.21
CA ALA A 72 6.92 -7.08 -2.40
C ALA A 72 5.74 -6.09 -2.47
N PHE A 73 4.65 -6.42 -3.15
CA PHE A 73 3.45 -5.58 -3.20
C PHE A 73 2.81 -5.43 -1.81
N ALA A 74 2.77 -6.48 -0.99
CA ALA A 74 2.23 -6.40 0.36
C ALA A 74 3.06 -5.44 1.24
N ARG A 75 4.38 -5.58 1.16
CA ARG A 75 5.33 -4.67 1.84
C ARG A 75 5.22 -3.24 1.31
N MET A 76 5.12 -3.06 -0.01
CA MET A 76 5.04 -1.75 -0.65
C MET A 76 3.73 -1.03 -0.32
N ARG A 77 2.62 -1.76 -0.19
CA ARG A 77 1.36 -1.24 0.31
C ARG A 77 1.52 -0.62 1.69
N ARG A 78 2.22 -1.30 2.60
CA ARG A 78 2.50 -0.78 3.94
C ARG A 78 3.38 0.47 3.89
N VAL A 79 4.41 0.49 3.05
CA VAL A 79 5.24 1.70 2.81
C VAL A 79 4.38 2.87 2.36
N HIS A 80 3.50 2.68 1.40
CA HIS A 80 2.64 3.76 0.87
C HIS A 80 1.60 4.26 1.89
N GLN A 81 1.07 3.38 2.73
CA GLN A 81 0.22 3.80 3.86
C GLN A 81 0.98 4.69 4.85
N LEU A 82 2.25 4.37 5.15
CA LEU A 82 3.08 5.20 6.02
C LEU A 82 3.42 6.55 5.36
N LEU A 83 3.70 6.56 4.06
CA LEU A 83 3.92 7.79 3.29
C LEU A 83 2.68 8.69 3.31
N GLU A 84 1.49 8.12 3.10
CA GLU A 84 0.24 8.88 3.17
C GLU A 84 0.05 9.54 4.54
N LEU A 85 0.28 8.82 5.64
CA LEU A 85 0.21 9.38 6.98
C LEU A 85 1.23 10.51 7.22
N LEU A 86 2.45 10.37 6.69
CA LEU A 86 3.48 11.41 6.80
C LEU A 86 3.13 12.65 5.98
N VAL A 87 2.60 12.47 4.76
CA VAL A 87 2.11 13.58 3.92
C VAL A 87 0.98 14.33 4.63
N GLU A 88 0.07 13.62 5.29
CA GLU A 88 -0.98 14.27 6.09
C GLU A 88 -0.40 14.98 7.33
N ALA A 89 0.63 14.43 7.96
CA ALA A 89 1.32 15.08 9.08
C ALA A 89 2.04 16.37 8.67
N GLU A 90 2.55 16.48 7.43
CA GLU A 90 3.17 17.71 6.91
C GLU A 90 2.21 18.90 6.84
N ARG A 91 0.90 18.64 6.91
CA ARG A 91 -0.16 19.66 6.92
C ARG A 91 -0.40 20.26 8.31
N LEU A 92 0.24 19.72 9.35
CA LEU A 92 0.21 20.26 10.71
C LEU A 92 1.22 21.42 10.85
N ASP A 93 1.06 22.22 11.90
CA ASP A 93 2.00 23.29 12.24
C ASP A 93 3.28 22.73 12.88
N LEU A 94 4.08 22.06 12.05
CA LEU A 94 5.34 21.43 12.47
C LEU A 94 6.42 22.48 12.68
N ASP A 95 7.10 22.39 13.82
CA ASP A 95 8.33 23.13 14.06
C ASP A 95 9.46 22.69 13.10
N ALA A 96 10.58 23.41 13.12
CA ALA A 96 11.69 23.15 12.21
C ALA A 96 12.28 21.73 12.38
N ASP A 97 12.30 21.19 13.60
CA ASP A 97 12.92 19.91 13.92
C ASP A 97 12.00 18.76 13.53
N GLN A 98 10.70 18.90 13.81
CA GLN A 98 9.63 18.00 13.39
C GLN A 98 9.56 17.92 11.87
N ARG A 99 9.63 19.05 11.16
CA ARG A 99 9.65 19.07 9.69
C ARG A 99 10.87 18.36 9.11
N ARG A 100 12.06 18.58 9.69
CA ARG A 100 13.28 17.85 9.28
C ARG A 100 13.16 16.35 9.58
N HIS A 101 12.54 15.96 10.68
CA HIS A 101 12.31 14.55 11.02
C HIS A 101 11.34 13.89 10.03
N CYS A 102 10.20 14.53 9.76
CA CYS A 102 9.22 14.05 8.78
C CYS A 102 9.86 13.85 7.40
N GLY A 103 10.60 14.85 6.90
CA GLY A 103 11.29 14.76 5.61
C GLY A 103 12.30 13.62 5.53
N ARG A 104 13.00 13.29 6.63
CA ARG A 104 13.90 12.11 6.67
C ARG A 104 13.14 10.79 6.59
N LEU A 105 11.99 10.68 7.25
CA LEU A 105 11.15 9.48 7.19
C LEU A 105 10.55 9.30 5.79
N VAL A 106 10.05 10.38 5.19
CA VAL A 106 9.55 10.39 3.81
C VAL A 106 10.65 9.95 2.85
N ALA A 107 11.84 10.55 2.92
CA ALA A 107 12.95 10.20 2.04
C ALA A 107 13.38 8.73 2.15
N ARG A 108 13.34 8.16 3.36
CA ARG A 108 13.63 6.73 3.56
C ARG A 108 12.56 5.83 2.93
N LEU A 109 11.28 6.18 3.05
CA LEU A 109 10.15 5.42 2.49
C LEU A 109 9.93 5.65 0.99
N SER A 110 10.45 6.72 0.43
CA SER A 110 10.37 7.04 -1.00
C SER A 110 11.67 6.73 -1.76
N ALA A 111 12.63 6.06 -1.13
CA ALA A 111 13.92 5.74 -1.75
C ALA A 111 13.76 4.77 -2.93
N ASP A 112 14.58 4.93 -3.96
CA ASP A 112 14.63 3.98 -5.07
C ASP A 112 15.39 2.72 -4.65
N TRP A 113 14.64 1.66 -4.35
CA TRP A 113 15.21 0.39 -3.92
C TRP A 113 15.45 -0.56 -5.09
N SER A 114 16.52 -1.36 -5.00
CA SER A 114 16.61 -2.61 -5.74
C SER A 114 15.71 -3.69 -5.11
N ARG A 115 15.51 -4.82 -5.81
CA ARG A 115 14.78 -5.99 -5.28
C ARG A 115 15.37 -6.43 -3.94
N GLU A 116 16.69 -6.54 -3.89
CA GLU A 116 17.46 -7.03 -2.73
C GLU A 116 17.37 -6.04 -1.57
N ALA A 117 17.58 -4.74 -1.85
CA ALA A 117 17.50 -3.69 -0.83
C ALA A 117 16.09 -3.61 -0.22
N PHE A 118 15.04 -3.73 -1.05
CA PHE A 118 13.66 -3.70 -0.57
C PHE A 118 13.30 -4.96 0.24
N ALA A 119 13.77 -6.13 -0.18
CA ALA A 119 13.58 -7.38 0.56
C ALA A 119 14.28 -7.36 1.93
N ALA A 120 15.47 -6.76 2.00
CA ALA A 120 16.25 -6.61 3.23
C ALA A 120 15.78 -5.48 4.15
N LEU A 121 14.88 -4.61 3.69
CA LEU A 121 14.35 -3.51 4.50
C LEU A 121 13.67 -4.04 5.76
N ASP A 122 14.10 -3.56 6.92
CA ASP A 122 13.38 -3.74 8.18
C ASP A 122 12.18 -2.78 8.23
N LEU A 123 11.11 -3.19 7.58
CA LEU A 123 9.89 -2.40 7.48
C LEU A 123 9.16 -2.29 8.83
N GLU A 124 9.35 -3.24 9.74
CA GLU A 124 8.73 -3.19 11.06
C GLU A 124 9.40 -2.13 11.94
N ALA A 125 10.74 -2.11 11.98
CA ALA A 125 11.47 -1.06 12.68
C ALA A 125 11.14 0.33 12.11
N LEU A 126 11.16 0.48 10.77
CA LEU A 126 10.80 1.74 10.13
C LEU A 126 9.34 2.14 10.39
N SER A 127 8.41 1.19 10.39
CA SER A 127 7.01 1.43 10.78
C SER A 127 6.93 1.95 12.22
N GLY A 128 7.67 1.34 13.14
CA GLY A 128 7.73 1.76 14.54
C GLY A 128 8.25 3.18 14.70
N GLU A 129 9.32 3.54 13.97
CA GLU A 129 9.85 4.91 13.95
C GLU A 129 8.79 5.92 13.46
N VAL A 130 8.10 5.62 12.36
CA VAL A 130 7.06 6.50 11.81
C VAL A 130 5.89 6.64 12.79
N MET A 131 5.38 5.55 13.33
CA MET A 131 4.27 5.59 14.28
C MET A 131 4.65 6.32 15.58
N GLY A 132 5.89 6.17 16.04
CA GLY A 132 6.42 6.92 17.18
C GLY A 132 6.45 8.42 16.91
N PHE A 133 6.92 8.83 15.74
CA PHE A 133 6.89 10.23 15.31
C PHE A 133 5.45 10.77 15.26
N LEU A 134 4.54 10.09 14.57
CA LEU A 134 3.14 10.50 14.43
C LEU A 134 2.42 10.61 15.79
N THR A 135 2.70 9.68 16.71
CA THR A 135 2.15 9.71 18.07
C THR A 135 2.62 10.96 18.83
N GLY A 136 3.87 11.37 18.63
CA GLY A 136 4.43 12.60 19.19
C GLY A 136 3.74 13.88 18.70
N LEU A 137 3.07 13.85 17.55
CA LEU A 137 2.34 14.99 16.97
C LEU A 137 0.89 15.10 17.44
N ARG A 138 0.40 14.19 18.29
CA ARG A 138 -1.02 14.09 18.66
C ARG A 138 -1.61 15.41 19.18
N ALA A 139 -0.85 16.19 19.94
CA ALA A 139 -1.30 17.48 20.47
C ALA A 139 -1.62 18.50 19.35
N LEU A 140 -0.91 18.46 18.23
CA LEU A 140 -1.13 19.33 17.07
C LEU A 140 -2.36 18.90 16.27
N ALA A 141 -2.63 17.59 16.21
CA ALA A 141 -3.79 17.04 15.50
C ALA A 141 -5.12 17.28 16.23
N GLN A 142 -5.11 17.46 17.55
CA GLN A 142 -6.29 17.69 18.38
C GLN A 142 -6.72 19.17 18.47
N GLY A 143 -5.88 20.09 17.99
CA GLY A 143 -6.17 21.53 17.96
C GLY A 143 -6.80 22.05 16.66
N ARG A 144 -7.18 21.14 15.75
CA ARG A 144 -7.88 21.44 14.48
C ARG A 144 -9.32 20.95 14.55
#